data_AF-A0A4P1RF19-F1
#
_entry.id   AF-A0A4P1RF19-F1
#
_cell.length_a   1.000
_cell.length_b   1.000
_cell.length_c   1.000
_cell.angle_alpha   90.00
_cell.angle_beta   90.00
_cell.angle_gamma   90.00
#
_symmetry.space_group_name_H-M   'P 1'
#
loop_
_entity.id
_entity.type
_entity.pdbx_description
1 polymer ?
#
loop_
_entity_poly.entity_id
_entity_poly.type
_entity_poly.pdbx_seq_one_letter_code
_entity_poly.pdbx_strand_id
1 'polypeptide(L)'
;MDPVDVKGLGLHDYYEVIDKPMDFNTIKSKMDAKDGTGYKNVREIYADVRLIFKNAMKYNDDEKHDVHVMAKTLLEKFEEKWLQLLPKVVDEEKRQLEEESQAQLDTLLAQATTYENMARDLSSELSEVDIHLKNLKETVIQKFRKMSTLDKKILGAALTKLSPENLTKALEIVAENNPSFKFASEEVDLDIDAQSDYTLWKLRVFVKDALEVQGTSAGDRNDNTDDKTNNSKRRRQICDSIAKTNAKRTRKLSTL
;
A
#
# COMPACT_ATOMS: atom_id res chain seq x y z
N MET A 1 15.46 -33.53 43.32
CA MET A 1 14.81 -33.30 42.01
C MET A 1 13.86 -32.13 42.11
N ASP A 2 13.18 -31.99 43.25
CA ASP A 2 12.32 -30.89 43.64
C ASP A 2 13.08 -29.62 44.07
N PRO A 3 12.38 -28.46 44.18
CA PRO A 3 12.92 -27.27 44.82
C PRO A 3 13.49 -27.56 46.20
N VAL A 4 14.50 -26.79 46.62
CA VAL A 4 15.10 -26.92 47.95
C VAL A 4 14.06 -26.62 49.03
N ASP A 5 13.81 -27.57 49.94
CA ASP A 5 12.92 -27.39 51.09
C ASP A 5 13.64 -26.60 52.19
N VAL A 6 13.70 -25.28 52.02
CA VAL A 6 14.39 -24.37 52.94
C VAL A 6 13.84 -24.43 54.36
N LYS A 7 12.54 -24.71 54.53
CA LYS A 7 11.90 -24.79 55.86
C LYS A 7 12.23 -26.11 56.53
N GLY A 8 12.09 -27.22 55.82
CA GLY A 8 12.39 -28.56 56.34
C GLY A 8 13.87 -28.74 56.68
N LEU A 9 14.76 -28.04 55.97
CA LEU A 9 16.20 -28.06 56.20
C LEU A 9 16.72 -26.95 57.13
N GLY A 10 15.86 -26.03 57.58
CA GLY A 10 16.26 -24.92 58.48
C GLY A 10 17.19 -23.88 57.84
N LEU A 11 17.12 -23.70 56.51
CA LEU A 11 17.99 -22.83 55.73
C LEU A 11 17.40 -21.41 55.63
N HIS A 12 17.55 -20.63 56.69
CA HIS A 12 16.90 -19.31 56.82
C HIS A 12 17.43 -18.25 55.84
N ASP A 13 18.69 -18.39 55.40
CA ASP A 13 19.41 -17.46 54.54
C ASP A 13 19.41 -17.87 53.06
N TYR A 14 18.79 -19.00 52.70
CA TYR A 14 18.90 -19.58 51.35
C TYR A 14 18.49 -18.61 50.24
N TYR A 15 17.38 -17.88 50.40
CA TYR A 15 16.90 -16.91 49.41
C TYR A 15 17.61 -15.55 49.50
N GLU A 16 18.43 -15.31 50.53
CA GLU A 16 19.34 -14.17 50.59
C GLU A 16 20.62 -14.45 49.80
N VAL A 17 21.06 -15.71 49.80
CA VAL A 17 22.24 -16.18 49.07
C VAL A 17 21.92 -16.55 47.62
N ILE A 18 20.75 -17.15 47.35
CA ILE A 18 20.35 -17.67 46.03
C ILE A 18 19.23 -16.82 45.43
N ASP A 19 19.59 -16.02 44.42
CA ASP A 19 18.69 -15.08 43.75
C ASP A 19 17.60 -15.77 42.92
N LYS A 20 17.97 -16.84 42.22
CA LYS A 20 17.07 -17.59 41.33
C LYS A 20 17.18 -19.08 41.61
N PRO A 21 16.39 -19.62 42.55
CA PRO A 21 16.29 -21.06 42.79
C PRO A 21 15.89 -21.81 41.52
N MET A 22 16.40 -23.02 41.35
CA MET A 22 16.07 -23.88 40.21
C MET A 22 16.22 -25.35 40.59
N ASP A 23 15.44 -26.20 39.95
CA ASP A 23 15.42 -27.65 40.15
C ASP A 23 14.88 -28.37 38.89
N PHE A 24 15.06 -29.69 38.84
CA PHE A 24 14.72 -30.47 37.64
C PHE A 24 13.21 -30.61 37.43
N ASN A 25 12.40 -30.60 38.48
CA ASN A 25 10.94 -30.62 38.32
C ASN A 25 10.43 -29.30 37.77
N THR A 26 10.99 -28.16 38.20
CA THR A 26 10.70 -26.85 37.59
C THR A 26 11.10 -26.82 36.10
N ILE A 27 12.30 -27.32 35.75
CA ILE A 27 12.72 -27.43 34.35
C ILE A 27 11.75 -28.30 33.55
N LYS A 28 11.35 -29.46 34.09
CA LYS A 28 10.39 -30.37 33.45
C LYS A 28 9.04 -29.68 33.21
N SER A 29 8.47 -29.03 34.24
CA SER A 29 7.21 -28.30 34.11
C SER A 29 7.28 -27.19 33.05
N LYS A 30 8.40 -26.47 32.96
CA LYS A 30 8.62 -25.45 31.92
C LYS A 30 8.76 -26.06 30.52
N MET A 31 9.36 -27.24 30.40
CA MET A 31 9.48 -27.95 29.13
C MET A 31 8.11 -28.49 28.65
N ASP A 32 7.27 -28.93 29.58
CA ASP A 32 5.94 -29.48 29.30
C ASP A 32 4.85 -28.39 29.11
N ALA A 33 5.19 -27.12 29.30
CA ALA A 33 4.26 -26.00 29.21
C ALA A 33 3.74 -25.81 27.76
N LYS A 34 2.42 -25.72 27.60
CA LYS A 34 1.74 -25.62 26.29
C LYS A 34 1.15 -24.24 25.98
N ASP A 35 1.18 -23.34 26.95
CA ASP A 35 0.61 -21.99 26.87
C ASP A 35 1.60 -20.94 26.32
N GLY A 36 2.77 -21.38 25.83
CA GLY A 36 3.82 -20.50 25.33
C GLY A 36 4.71 -19.89 26.41
N THR A 37 4.53 -20.25 27.69
CA THR A 37 5.40 -19.81 28.79
C THR A 37 6.63 -20.70 28.99
N GLY A 38 6.71 -21.82 28.25
CA GLY A 38 7.82 -22.76 28.27
C GLY A 38 9.09 -22.25 27.61
N TYR A 39 10.09 -23.12 27.51
CA TYR A 39 11.36 -22.78 26.88
C TYR A 39 11.21 -22.58 25.38
N LYS A 40 11.90 -21.55 24.85
CA LYS A 40 11.90 -21.27 23.40
C LYS A 40 12.90 -22.13 22.65
N ASN A 41 14.00 -22.48 23.30
CA ASN A 41 15.05 -23.31 22.73
C ASN A 41 15.78 -24.09 23.83
N VAL A 42 16.54 -25.10 23.39
CA VAL A 42 17.29 -25.99 24.29
C VAL A 42 18.43 -25.29 25.04
N ARG A 43 18.89 -24.12 24.60
CA ARG A 43 19.93 -23.34 25.32
C ARG A 43 19.40 -22.74 26.62
N GLU A 44 18.11 -22.40 26.67
CA GLU A 44 17.47 -21.95 27.91
C GLU A 44 17.40 -23.09 28.94
N ILE A 45 17.12 -24.33 28.50
CA ILE A 45 17.20 -25.52 29.35
C ILE A 45 18.63 -25.71 29.87
N TYR A 46 19.63 -25.62 28.98
CA TYR A 46 21.04 -25.70 29.35
C TYR A 46 21.41 -24.67 30.44
N ALA A 47 20.94 -23.42 30.30
CA ALA A 47 21.18 -22.37 31.30
C ALA A 47 20.59 -22.71 32.67
N ASP A 48 19.34 -23.19 32.71
CA ASP A 48 18.67 -23.53 33.97
C ASP A 48 19.25 -24.81 34.61
N VAL A 49 19.71 -25.80 33.84
CA VAL A 49 20.44 -26.97 34.41
C VAL A 49 21.74 -26.53 35.08
N ARG A 50 22.52 -25.65 34.43
CA ARG A 50 23.75 -25.10 35.04
C ARG A 50 23.46 -24.29 36.29
N LEU A 51 22.34 -23.58 36.30
CA LEU A 51 21.90 -22.78 37.45
C LEU A 51 21.66 -23.65 38.68
N ILE A 52 21.08 -24.85 38.53
CA ILE A 52 20.91 -25.81 39.64
C ILE A 52 22.26 -26.07 40.33
N PHE A 53 23.27 -26.48 39.56
CA PHE A 53 24.58 -26.82 40.12
C PHE A 53 25.34 -25.60 40.64
N LYS A 54 25.24 -24.46 39.96
CA LYS A 54 25.84 -23.20 40.43
C LYS A 54 25.24 -22.73 41.74
N ASN A 55 23.92 -22.83 41.91
CA ASN A 55 23.26 -22.50 43.17
C ASN A 55 23.67 -23.45 44.28
N ALA A 56 23.77 -24.76 44.00
CA ALA A 56 24.23 -25.74 44.96
C ALA A 56 25.67 -25.42 45.45
N MET A 57 26.59 -25.12 44.53
CA MET A 57 27.97 -24.73 44.90
C MET A 57 28.05 -23.34 45.56
N LYS A 58 27.21 -22.38 45.16
CA LYS A 58 27.17 -21.03 45.74
C LYS A 58 26.70 -21.05 47.20
N TYR A 59 25.68 -21.85 47.50
CA TYR A 59 25.15 -21.97 48.86
C TYR A 59 26.01 -22.86 49.76
N ASN A 60 26.63 -23.90 49.18
CA ASN A 60 27.57 -24.78 49.88
C ASN A 60 28.99 -24.42 49.44
N ASP A 61 29.53 -23.30 49.95
CA ASP A 61 30.76 -22.68 49.44
C ASP A 61 32.06 -23.44 49.78
N ASP A 62 32.06 -24.26 50.83
CA ASP A 62 33.18 -25.15 51.15
C ASP A 62 33.37 -26.22 50.07
N GLU A 63 34.51 -26.16 49.36
CA GLU A 63 34.86 -27.09 48.28
C GLU A 63 34.98 -28.56 48.75
N LYS A 64 35.12 -28.81 50.05
CA LYS A 64 35.13 -30.17 50.63
C LYS A 64 33.74 -30.66 51.03
N HIS A 65 32.73 -29.79 51.01
CA HIS A 65 31.37 -30.19 51.33
C HIS A 65 30.82 -31.14 50.26
N ASP A 66 30.21 -32.25 50.67
CA ASP A 66 29.77 -33.31 49.76
C ASP A 66 28.83 -32.79 48.66
N VAL A 67 27.91 -31.87 49.01
CA VAL A 67 26.98 -31.27 48.02
C VAL A 67 27.72 -30.43 46.98
N HIS A 68 28.77 -29.71 47.39
CA HIS A 68 29.60 -28.93 46.46
C HIS A 68 30.32 -29.85 45.47
N VAL A 69 31.00 -30.88 45.99
CA VAL A 69 31.74 -31.85 45.20
C VAL A 69 30.83 -32.59 44.22
N MET A 70 29.65 -33.03 44.68
CA MET A 70 28.65 -33.69 43.82
C MET A 70 28.13 -32.75 42.73
N ALA A 71 27.79 -31.50 43.08
CA ALA A 71 27.29 -30.52 42.12
C ALA A 71 28.33 -30.20 41.03
N LYS A 72 29.60 -30.02 41.43
CA LYS A 72 30.72 -29.82 40.50
C LYS A 72 30.90 -31.00 39.56
N THR A 73 30.92 -32.23 40.10
CA THR A 73 31.06 -33.46 39.30
C THR A 73 29.91 -33.65 38.30
N LEU A 74 28.67 -33.39 38.72
CA LEU A 74 27.51 -33.51 37.85
C LEU A 74 27.49 -32.41 36.76
N LEU A 75 27.91 -31.19 37.10
CA LEU A 75 28.07 -30.11 36.13
C LEU A 75 29.11 -30.46 35.06
N GLU A 76 30.27 -30.99 35.46
CA GLU A 76 31.30 -31.42 34.51
C GLU A 76 30.79 -32.50 33.54
N LYS A 77 30.08 -33.52 34.05
CA LYS A 77 29.45 -34.55 33.21
C LYS A 77 28.38 -33.98 32.29
N PHE A 78 27.60 -33.02 32.78
CA PHE A 78 26.58 -32.35 31.99
C PHE A 78 27.20 -31.56 30.84
N GLU A 79 28.27 -30.80 31.08
CA GLU A 79 28.98 -30.05 30.04
C GLU A 79 29.59 -30.98 28.98
N GLU A 80 30.14 -32.13 29.38
CA GLU A 80 30.64 -33.15 28.45
C GLU A 80 29.52 -33.67 27.52
N LYS A 81 28.35 -33.98 28.08
CA LYS A 81 27.19 -34.42 27.29
C LYS A 81 26.62 -33.29 26.44
N TRP A 82 26.66 -32.06 26.92
CA TRP A 82 26.24 -30.89 26.16
C TRP A 82 27.10 -30.69 24.91
N LEU A 83 28.42 -30.85 25.01
CA LEU A 83 29.32 -30.76 23.86
C LEU A 83 29.00 -31.82 22.79
N GLN A 84 28.59 -33.02 23.19
CA GLN A 84 28.14 -34.07 22.27
C GLN A 84 26.80 -33.73 21.59
N LEU A 85 25.95 -32.94 22.26
CA LEU A 85 24.65 -32.50 21.73
C LEU A 85 24.76 -31.23 20.87
N LEU A 86 25.77 -30.38 21.12
CA LEU A 86 25.92 -29.06 20.52
C LEU A 86 25.82 -29.03 18.98
N PRO A 87 26.42 -29.98 18.22
CA PRO A 87 26.25 -30.00 16.77
C PRO A 87 24.78 -30.10 16.33
N LYS A 88 23.99 -30.95 17.00
CA LYS A 88 22.56 -31.10 16.70
C LYS A 88 21.76 -29.84 17.03
N VAL A 89 22.15 -29.12 18.08
CA VAL A 89 21.53 -27.84 18.44
C VAL A 89 21.79 -26.81 17.35
N VAL A 90 23.02 -26.70 16.87
CA VAL A 90 23.40 -25.76 15.82
C VAL A 90 22.71 -26.10 14.50
N ASP A 91 22.64 -27.38 14.13
CA ASP A 91 21.95 -27.84 12.92
C ASP A 91 20.45 -27.51 12.97
N GLU A 92 19.80 -27.73 14.13
CA GLU A 92 18.40 -27.40 14.34
C GLU A 92 18.14 -25.89 14.30
N GLU A 93 19.00 -25.09 14.94
CA GLU A 93 18.93 -23.61 14.89
C GLU A 93 19.05 -23.09 13.45
N LYS A 94 19.96 -23.68 12.67
CA LYS A 94 20.11 -23.35 11.25
C LYS A 94 18.86 -23.74 10.45
N ARG A 95 18.30 -24.93 10.68
CA ARG A 95 17.08 -25.38 9.98
C ARG A 95 15.90 -24.45 10.26
N GLN A 96 15.70 -24.07 11.53
CA GLN A 96 14.64 -23.13 11.92
C GLN A 96 14.80 -21.77 11.27
N LEU A 97 16.03 -21.25 11.19
CA LEU A 97 16.31 -19.98 10.51
C LEU A 97 16.00 -20.05 9.01
N GLU A 98 16.38 -21.15 8.36
CA GLU A 98 16.08 -21.38 6.94
C GLU A 98 14.57 -21.47 6.70
N GLU A 99 13.85 -22.25 7.51
CA GLU A 99 12.39 -22.37 7.46
C GLU A 99 11.69 -21.02 7.68
N GLU A 100 12.13 -20.22 8.66
CA GLU A 100 11.59 -18.89 8.90
C GLU A 100 11.84 -17.94 7.72
N SER A 101 13.04 -17.95 7.16
CA SER A 101 13.39 -17.12 6.00
C SER A 101 12.56 -17.50 4.76
N GLN A 102 12.30 -18.79 4.57
CA GLN A 102 11.46 -19.28 3.48
C GLN A 102 10.00 -18.87 3.68
N ALA A 103 9.47 -19.00 4.90
CA ALA A 103 8.11 -18.58 5.21
C ALA A 103 7.90 -17.07 5.01
N GLN A 104 8.92 -16.25 5.32
CA GLN A 104 8.90 -14.81 5.05
C GLN A 104 8.89 -14.52 3.54
N LEU A 105 9.70 -15.23 2.76
CA LEU A 105 9.73 -15.11 1.30
C LEU A 105 8.37 -15.50 0.69
N ASP A 106 7.81 -16.65 1.10
CA ASP A 106 6.52 -17.12 0.61
C ASP A 106 5.39 -16.11 0.91
N THR A 107 5.43 -15.51 2.10
CA THR A 107 4.51 -14.43 2.48
C THR A 107 4.65 -13.23 1.56
N LEU A 108 5.88 -12.81 1.26
CA LEU A 108 6.13 -11.68 0.36
C LEU A 108 5.69 -11.98 -1.08
N LEU A 109 5.93 -13.20 -1.57
CA LEU A 109 5.52 -13.64 -2.90
C LEU A 109 4.00 -13.70 -3.02
N ALA A 110 3.30 -14.19 -1.98
CA ALA A 110 1.85 -14.18 -1.93
C ALA A 110 1.31 -12.74 -1.99
N GLN A 111 1.91 -11.80 -1.25
CA GLN A 111 1.55 -10.38 -1.32
C GLN A 111 1.83 -9.80 -2.71
N ALA A 112 2.98 -10.09 -3.32
CA ALA A 112 3.29 -9.62 -4.67
C ALA A 112 2.26 -10.10 -5.69
N THR A 113 1.85 -11.37 -5.59
CA THR A 113 0.83 -11.97 -6.46
C THR A 113 -0.54 -11.31 -6.26
N THR A 114 -0.92 -10.97 -5.03
CA THR A 114 -2.19 -10.25 -4.79
C THR A 114 -2.16 -8.85 -5.37
N TYR A 115 -1.04 -8.12 -5.25
CA TYR A 115 -0.87 -6.81 -5.87
C TYR A 115 -0.91 -6.88 -7.40
N GLU A 116 -0.26 -7.87 -7.99
CA GLU A 116 -0.31 -8.08 -9.44
C GLU A 116 -1.74 -8.35 -9.93
N ASN A 117 -2.50 -9.18 -9.21
CA ASN A 117 -3.90 -9.42 -9.51
C ASN A 117 -4.74 -8.14 -9.46
N MET A 118 -4.62 -7.36 -8.38
CA MET A 118 -5.33 -6.09 -8.24
C MET A 118 -4.96 -5.10 -9.34
N ALA A 119 -3.69 -5.02 -9.74
CA ALA A 119 -3.25 -4.15 -10.82
C ALA A 119 -3.88 -4.54 -12.16
N ARG A 120 -3.99 -5.84 -12.44
CA ARG A 120 -4.64 -6.35 -13.66
C ARG A 120 -6.14 -6.04 -13.67
N ASP A 121 -6.82 -6.27 -12.54
CA ASP A 121 -8.25 -6.01 -12.42
C ASP A 121 -8.55 -4.52 -12.61
N LEU A 122 -7.75 -3.65 -11.99
CA LEU A 122 -7.87 -2.20 -12.16
C LEU A 122 -7.61 -1.77 -13.60
N SER A 123 -6.65 -2.38 -14.29
CA SER A 123 -6.38 -2.13 -15.71
C SER A 123 -7.56 -2.53 -16.61
N SER A 124 -8.22 -3.64 -16.28
CA SER A 124 -9.45 -4.08 -16.97
C SER A 124 -10.59 -3.08 -16.76
N GLU A 125 -10.85 -2.67 -15.51
CA GLU A 125 -11.89 -1.67 -15.19
C GLU A 125 -11.64 -0.34 -15.94
N LEU A 126 -10.37 0.12 -16.01
CA LEU A 126 -9.98 1.32 -16.75
C LEU A 126 -10.26 1.20 -18.24
N SER A 127 -9.98 0.04 -18.83
CA SER A 127 -10.23 -0.23 -20.25
C SER A 127 -11.73 -0.23 -20.57
N GLU A 128 -12.56 -0.80 -19.67
CA GLU A 128 -14.01 -0.76 -19.80
C GLU A 128 -14.56 0.67 -19.73
N VAL A 129 -14.03 1.50 -18.81
CA VAL A 129 -14.40 2.91 -18.71
C VAL A 129 -14.05 3.68 -19.98
N ASP A 130 -12.88 3.42 -20.58
CA ASP A 130 -12.47 4.04 -21.85
C ASP A 130 -13.44 3.68 -22.99
N ILE A 131 -13.84 2.40 -23.08
CA ILE A 131 -14.85 1.95 -24.06
C ILE A 131 -16.18 2.66 -23.83
N HIS A 132 -16.66 2.74 -22.59
CA HIS A 132 -17.89 3.46 -22.27
C HIS A 132 -17.83 4.94 -22.63
N LEU A 133 -16.69 5.60 -22.38
CA LEU A 133 -16.49 7.00 -22.72
C LEU A 133 -16.50 7.22 -24.24
N LYS A 134 -15.86 6.33 -25.01
CA LYS A 134 -15.89 6.35 -26.47
C LYS A 134 -17.32 6.18 -27.01
N ASN A 135 -18.06 5.21 -26.50
CA ASN A 135 -19.45 4.96 -26.91
C ASN A 135 -20.37 6.14 -26.56
N LEU A 136 -20.18 6.76 -25.40
CA LEU A 136 -20.93 7.94 -25.00
C LEU A 136 -20.60 9.13 -25.90
N LYS A 137 -19.32 9.36 -26.20
CA LYS A 137 -18.87 10.40 -27.14
C LYS A 137 -19.55 10.21 -28.50
N GLU A 138 -19.55 8.99 -29.04
CA GLU A 138 -20.19 8.65 -30.31
C GLU A 138 -21.71 8.89 -30.27
N THR A 139 -22.38 8.43 -29.21
CA THR A 139 -23.83 8.65 -29.03
C THR A 139 -24.19 10.14 -28.98
N VAL A 140 -23.36 10.94 -28.31
CA VAL A 140 -23.53 12.38 -28.22
C VAL A 140 -23.31 13.02 -29.59
N ILE A 141 -22.26 12.63 -30.33
CA ILE A 141 -21.99 13.08 -31.70
C ILE A 141 -23.19 12.80 -32.61
N GLN A 142 -23.76 11.61 -32.57
CA GLN A 142 -24.92 11.22 -33.39
C GLN A 142 -26.19 12.03 -33.09
N LYS A 143 -26.33 12.57 -31.88
CA LYS A 143 -27.46 13.42 -31.50
C LYS A 143 -27.29 14.89 -31.88
N PHE A 144 -26.12 15.31 -32.38
CA PHE A 144 -25.96 16.68 -32.85
C PHE A 144 -26.81 16.96 -34.08
N ARG A 145 -27.55 18.06 -34.03
CA ARG A 145 -28.32 18.57 -35.16
C ARG A 145 -27.36 19.07 -36.25
N LYS A 146 -27.68 18.82 -37.51
CA LYS A 146 -26.97 19.43 -38.65
C LYS A 146 -26.94 20.95 -38.54
N MET A 147 -25.78 21.55 -38.78
CA MET A 147 -25.65 23.01 -38.81
C MET A 147 -26.29 23.58 -40.09
N SER A 148 -27.05 24.68 -39.96
CA SER A 148 -27.65 25.32 -41.13
C SER A 148 -26.57 25.98 -42.00
N THR A 149 -26.81 26.09 -43.31
CA THR A 149 -25.89 26.77 -44.24
C THR A 149 -25.63 28.23 -43.84
N LEU A 150 -26.65 28.88 -43.27
CA LEU A 150 -26.51 30.24 -42.74
C LEU A 150 -25.58 30.28 -41.51
N ASP A 151 -25.74 29.36 -40.56
CA ASP A 151 -24.86 29.26 -39.39
C ASP A 151 -23.42 28.94 -39.78
N LYS A 152 -23.21 28.07 -40.79
CA LYS A 152 -21.88 27.78 -41.35
C LYS A 152 -21.22 29.03 -41.94
N LYS A 153 -21.98 29.84 -42.69
CA LYS A 153 -21.49 31.11 -43.24
C LYS A 153 -21.13 32.12 -42.15
N ILE A 154 -21.95 32.20 -41.09
CA ILE A 154 -21.67 33.05 -39.92
C ILE A 154 -20.39 32.59 -39.22
N LEU A 155 -20.22 31.28 -39.04
CA LEU A 155 -19.01 30.69 -38.44
C LEU A 155 -17.76 31.01 -39.26
N GLY A 156 -17.80 30.85 -40.58
CA GLY A 156 -16.69 31.20 -41.47
C GLY A 156 -16.31 32.69 -41.38
N ALA A 157 -17.31 33.57 -41.38
CA ALA A 157 -17.08 35.01 -41.20
C ALA A 157 -16.61 35.39 -39.79
N ALA A 158 -16.84 34.55 -38.77
CA ALA A 158 -16.38 34.76 -37.41
C ALA A 158 -14.93 34.28 -37.21
N LEU A 159 -14.52 33.21 -37.92
CA LEU A 159 -13.14 32.71 -37.90
C LEU A 159 -12.13 33.74 -38.40
N THR A 160 -12.48 34.53 -39.43
CA THR A 160 -11.61 35.60 -39.96
C THR A 160 -11.42 36.77 -39.01
N LYS A 161 -12.22 36.84 -37.93
CA LYS A 161 -12.16 37.91 -36.91
C LYS A 161 -11.36 37.51 -35.67
N LEU A 162 -10.89 36.26 -35.58
CA LEU A 162 -10.13 35.79 -34.42
C LEU A 162 -8.70 36.34 -34.42
N SER A 163 -8.15 36.51 -33.22
CA SER A 163 -6.71 36.71 -33.05
C SER A 163 -5.90 35.49 -33.52
N PRO A 164 -4.62 35.66 -33.92
CA PRO A 164 -3.78 34.57 -34.40
C PRO A 164 -3.73 33.35 -33.45
N GLU A 165 -3.64 33.58 -32.14
CA GLU A 165 -3.55 32.51 -31.13
C GLU A 165 -4.85 31.70 -31.01
N ASN A 166 -6.00 32.37 -31.14
CA ASN A 166 -7.30 31.71 -31.10
C ASN A 166 -7.61 31.01 -32.42
N LEU A 167 -7.13 31.56 -33.54
CA LEU A 167 -7.21 30.88 -34.83
C LEU A 167 -6.42 29.58 -34.81
N THR A 168 -5.19 29.55 -34.26
CA THR A 168 -4.43 28.30 -34.10
C THR A 168 -5.19 27.25 -33.30
N LYS A 169 -5.78 27.61 -32.17
CA LYS A 169 -6.61 26.69 -31.36
C LYS A 169 -7.88 26.23 -32.09
N ALA A 170 -8.51 27.10 -32.90
CA ALA A 170 -9.63 26.70 -33.74
C ALA A 170 -9.21 25.68 -34.80
N LEU A 171 -8.03 25.85 -35.40
CA LEU A 171 -7.48 24.91 -36.38
C LEU A 171 -7.05 23.57 -35.74
N GLU A 172 -6.57 23.59 -34.49
CA GLU A 172 -6.36 22.37 -33.69
C GLU A 172 -7.65 21.57 -33.50
N ILE A 173 -8.78 22.24 -33.21
CA ILE A 173 -10.10 21.59 -33.11
C ILE A 173 -10.50 20.87 -34.40
N VAL A 174 -10.14 21.43 -35.57
CA VAL A 174 -10.35 20.80 -36.87
C VAL A 174 -9.45 19.57 -37.02
N ALA A 175 -8.16 19.72 -36.72
CA ALA A 175 -7.18 18.64 -36.83
C ALA A 175 -7.48 17.45 -35.91
N GLU A 176 -8.05 17.68 -34.72
CA GLU A 176 -8.43 16.62 -33.77
C GLU A 176 -9.38 15.56 -34.36
N ASN A 177 -10.24 15.94 -35.31
CA ASN A 177 -11.19 15.03 -35.96
C ASN A 177 -10.92 14.85 -37.46
N ASN A 178 -9.84 15.43 -37.97
CA ASN A 178 -9.36 15.29 -39.34
C ASN A 178 -7.82 15.15 -39.32
N PRO A 179 -7.29 13.94 -39.11
CA PRO A 179 -5.84 13.70 -39.00
C PRO A 179 -5.06 14.07 -40.28
N SER A 180 -5.73 14.13 -41.42
CA SER A 180 -5.15 14.57 -42.70
C SER A 180 -5.04 16.09 -42.85
N PHE A 181 -5.70 16.86 -41.97
CA PHE A 181 -5.66 18.32 -41.98
C PHE A 181 -4.33 18.84 -41.42
N LYS A 182 -3.57 19.56 -42.25
CA LYS A 182 -2.33 20.24 -41.87
C LYS A 182 -2.54 21.74 -41.94
N PHE A 183 -2.33 22.44 -40.82
CA PHE A 183 -2.56 23.88 -40.69
C PHE A 183 -1.30 24.67 -40.33
N ALA A 184 -0.13 24.05 -40.47
CA ALA A 184 1.18 24.66 -40.15
C ALA A 184 1.74 25.56 -41.28
N SER A 185 1.00 25.72 -42.39
CA SER A 185 1.35 26.60 -43.50
C SER A 185 0.81 28.02 -43.30
N GLU A 186 1.45 28.98 -43.97
CA GLU A 186 1.10 30.42 -43.91
C GLU A 186 -0.29 30.72 -44.52
N GLU A 187 -0.77 29.84 -45.41
CA GLU A 187 -2.12 29.82 -45.96
C GLU A 187 -2.75 28.45 -45.68
N VAL A 188 -3.94 28.45 -45.09
CA VAL A 188 -4.68 27.23 -44.72
C VAL A 188 -6.08 27.33 -45.31
N ASP A 189 -6.38 26.46 -46.27
CA ASP A 189 -7.71 26.34 -46.85
C ASP A 189 -8.58 25.42 -45.97
N LEU A 190 -9.69 25.96 -45.46
CA LEU A 190 -10.62 25.24 -44.60
C LEU A 190 -11.99 25.19 -45.27
N ASP A 191 -12.31 24.02 -45.82
CA ASP A 191 -13.66 23.73 -46.31
C ASP A 191 -14.60 23.45 -45.13
N ILE A 192 -15.42 24.45 -44.77
CA ILE A 192 -16.43 24.38 -43.71
C ILE A 192 -17.54 23.38 -44.06
N ASP A 193 -17.85 23.16 -45.34
CA ASP A 193 -18.92 22.26 -45.74
C ASP A 193 -18.52 20.78 -45.70
N ALA A 194 -17.23 20.47 -45.84
CA ALA A 194 -16.68 19.13 -45.70
C ALA A 194 -16.44 18.68 -44.24
N GLN A 195 -16.50 19.57 -43.24
CA GLN A 195 -16.27 19.19 -41.84
C GLN A 195 -17.46 18.47 -41.21
N SER A 196 -17.18 17.59 -40.22
CA SER A 196 -18.22 16.93 -39.44
C SER A 196 -19.07 17.93 -38.64
N ASP A 197 -20.36 17.65 -38.45
CA ASP A 197 -21.25 18.50 -37.66
C ASP A 197 -20.72 18.72 -36.23
N TYR A 198 -20.09 17.69 -35.64
CA TYR A 198 -19.43 17.80 -34.32
C TYR A 198 -18.31 18.84 -34.33
N THR A 199 -17.42 18.78 -35.33
CA THR A 199 -16.32 19.75 -35.49
C THR A 199 -16.87 21.16 -35.66
N LEU A 200 -17.91 21.34 -36.48
CA LEU A 200 -18.53 22.64 -36.73
C LEU A 200 -19.17 23.22 -35.46
N TRP A 201 -19.89 22.41 -34.68
CA TRP A 201 -20.50 22.87 -33.43
C TRP A 201 -19.45 23.18 -32.36
N LYS A 202 -18.40 22.35 -32.24
CA LYS A 202 -17.29 22.60 -31.33
C LYS A 202 -16.54 23.89 -31.69
N LEU A 203 -16.28 24.10 -32.98
CA LEU A 203 -15.75 25.36 -33.50
C LEU A 203 -16.66 26.55 -33.18
N ARG A 204 -17.97 26.44 -33.41
CA ARG A 204 -18.92 27.53 -33.16
C ARG A 204 -18.92 27.96 -31.70
N VAL A 205 -18.91 27.01 -30.76
CA VAL A 205 -18.82 27.32 -29.33
C VAL A 205 -17.50 28.03 -29.01
N PHE A 206 -16.38 27.46 -29.47
CA PHE A 206 -15.07 28.05 -29.24
C PHE A 206 -14.93 29.47 -29.82
N VAL A 207 -15.36 29.67 -31.07
CA VAL A 207 -15.28 30.96 -31.77
C VAL A 207 -16.15 32.00 -31.08
N LYS A 208 -17.34 31.63 -30.61
CA LYS A 208 -18.23 32.52 -29.86
C LYS A 208 -17.56 32.98 -28.55
N ASP A 209 -17.05 32.04 -27.76
CA ASP A 209 -16.41 32.34 -26.48
C ASP A 209 -15.13 33.18 -26.69
N ALA A 210 -14.32 32.85 -27.70
CA ALA A 210 -13.10 33.57 -28.02
C ALA A 210 -13.37 35.02 -28.46
N LEU A 211 -14.43 35.26 -29.24
CA LEU A 211 -14.83 36.60 -29.67
C LEU A 211 -15.45 37.42 -28.54
N GLU A 212 -16.17 36.80 -27.61
CA GLU A 212 -16.68 37.48 -26.40
C GLU A 212 -15.53 37.94 -25.49
N VAL A 213 -14.49 37.12 -25.32
CA VAL A 213 -13.29 37.47 -24.55
C VAL A 213 -12.43 38.52 -25.27
N GLN A 214 -12.35 38.49 -26.61
CA GLN A 214 -11.65 39.51 -27.39
C GLN A 214 -12.39 40.85 -27.38
N GLY A 215 -13.73 40.84 -27.44
CA GLY A 215 -14.56 42.06 -27.39
C GLY A 215 -14.56 42.74 -26.02
N THR A 216 -14.51 41.98 -24.92
CA THR A 216 -14.41 42.51 -23.55
C THR A 216 -13.02 43.06 -23.22
N SER A 217 -11.98 42.65 -23.94
CA SER A 217 -10.62 43.19 -23.78
C SER A 217 -10.44 44.60 -24.38
N ALA A 218 -11.44 45.12 -25.11
CA ALA A 218 -11.44 46.46 -25.68
C ALA A 218 -12.43 47.44 -25.00
N GLY A 219 -13.16 47.01 -23.96
CA GLY A 219 -14.18 47.83 -23.32
C GLY A 219 -14.44 47.46 -21.86
N ASP A 220 -13.91 48.31 -20.98
CA ASP A 220 -14.29 48.54 -19.60
C ASP A 220 -13.93 47.49 -18.54
N ARG A 221 -13.05 47.90 -17.61
CA ARG A 221 -12.86 47.25 -16.31
C ARG A 221 -14.11 47.50 -15.49
N ASN A 222 -14.99 46.51 -15.38
CA ASN A 222 -15.88 46.47 -14.22
C ASN A 222 -16.00 45.05 -13.68
N ASP A 223 -15.68 44.96 -12.39
CA ASP A 223 -15.74 43.77 -11.56
C ASP A 223 -17.19 43.26 -11.48
N ASN A 224 -17.44 42.01 -11.85
CA ASN A 224 -18.66 41.32 -11.45
C ASN A 224 -18.38 39.82 -11.29
N THR A 225 -18.14 39.48 -10.03
CA THR A 225 -18.01 38.15 -9.47
C THR A 225 -19.39 37.52 -9.32
N ASP A 226 -19.90 36.77 -10.32
CA ASP A 226 -21.06 35.89 -10.03
C ASP A 226 -21.21 34.59 -10.85
N ASP A 227 -20.48 34.36 -11.94
CA ASP A 227 -20.71 33.14 -12.77
C ASP A 227 -19.77 31.94 -12.46
N LYS A 228 -18.86 32.07 -11.48
CA LYS A 228 -17.97 30.97 -11.04
C LYS A 228 -18.63 29.98 -10.05
N THR A 229 -19.82 30.28 -9.54
CA THR A 229 -20.47 29.51 -8.47
C THR A 229 -21.22 28.26 -8.97
N ASN A 230 -21.69 28.23 -10.22
CA ASN A 230 -22.51 27.13 -10.71
C ASN A 230 -21.68 25.91 -11.16
N ASN A 231 -20.55 26.14 -11.82
CA ASN A 231 -19.67 25.07 -12.29
C ASN A 231 -18.85 24.45 -11.14
N SER A 232 -18.48 25.26 -10.13
CA SER A 232 -17.81 24.80 -8.92
C SER A 232 -18.72 23.95 -8.02
N LYS A 233 -20.01 24.30 -7.89
CA LYS A 233 -21.02 23.47 -7.19
C LYS A 233 -21.22 22.11 -7.85
N ARG A 234 -21.28 22.07 -9.18
CA ARG A 234 -21.45 20.82 -9.95
C ARG A 234 -20.21 19.90 -9.83
N ARG A 235 -19.00 20.47 -9.91
CA ARG A 235 -17.75 19.71 -9.69
C ARG A 235 -17.64 19.16 -8.27
N ARG A 236 -18.06 19.93 -7.26
CA ARG A 236 -18.03 19.50 -5.85
C ARG A 236 -18.98 18.33 -5.59
N GLN A 237 -20.19 18.36 -6.14
CA GLN A 237 -21.17 17.28 -6.02
C GLN A 237 -20.70 15.96 -6.65
N ILE A 238 -19.95 16.02 -7.75
CA ILE A 238 -19.39 14.83 -8.40
C ILE A 238 -18.26 14.22 -7.56
N CYS A 239 -17.33 15.05 -7.05
CA CYS A 239 -16.27 14.59 -6.16
C CYS A 239 -16.82 13.96 -4.86
N ASP A 240 -17.84 14.57 -4.26
CA ASP A 240 -18.48 14.06 -3.04
C ASP A 240 -19.21 12.72 -3.26
N SER A 241 -19.73 12.50 -4.48
CA SER A 241 -20.39 11.25 -4.85
C SER A 241 -19.40 10.11 -5.05
N ILE A 242 -18.22 10.40 -5.62
CA ILE A 242 -17.12 9.45 -5.81
C ILE A 242 -16.48 9.07 -4.46
N ALA A 243 -16.38 10.02 -3.52
CA ALA A 243 -15.88 9.74 -2.17
C ALA A 243 -16.81 8.79 -1.40
N LYS A 244 -18.14 8.92 -1.58
CA LYS A 244 -19.14 8.06 -0.92
C LYS A 244 -19.14 6.62 -1.46
N THR A 245 -18.87 6.42 -2.75
CA THR A 245 -18.75 5.06 -3.33
C THR A 245 -17.47 4.38 -2.88
N ASN A 246 -16.35 5.11 -2.77
CA ASN A 246 -15.09 4.57 -2.23
C ASN A 246 -15.21 4.19 -0.74
N ALA A 247 -15.88 5.00 0.09
CA ALA A 247 -16.10 4.68 1.51
C ALA A 247 -16.99 3.44 1.74
N LYS A 248 -17.88 3.10 0.79
CA LYS A 248 -18.70 1.87 0.85
C LYS A 248 -17.93 0.64 0.41
N ARG A 249 -16.97 0.76 -0.51
CA ARG A 249 -16.06 -0.33 -0.90
C ARG A 249 -15.08 -0.66 0.23
N THR A 250 -14.47 0.33 0.86
CA THR A 250 -13.51 0.11 1.96
C THR A 250 -14.14 -0.51 3.22
N ARG A 251 -15.41 -0.21 3.54
CA ARG A 251 -16.13 -0.86 4.66
C ARG A 251 -16.48 -2.34 4.42
N LYS A 252 -16.50 -2.82 3.18
CA LYS A 252 -16.66 -4.26 2.88
C LYS A 252 -15.36 -5.04 3.00
N LEU A 253 -14.21 -4.37 2.91
CA LEU A 253 -12.87 -4.96 3.04
C LEU A 253 -12.42 -5.13 4.50
N SER A 254 -13.06 -4.44 5.46
CA SER A 254 -12.74 -4.55 6.89
C SER A 254 -13.49 -5.67 7.62
N THR A 255 -14.28 -6.47 6.90
CA THR A 255 -15.18 -7.50 7.48
C THR A 255 -14.95 -8.89 6.85
N LEU A 256 -13.86 -9.07 6.11
CA LEU A 256 -13.33 -10.33 5.58
C LEU A 256 -11.89 -10.48 6.09
#